data_AF-A0A6N7ZPC0-F1
#
_entry.id   AF-A0A6N7ZPC0-F1
#
_cell.length_a   1.000
_cell.length_b   1.000
_cell.length_c   1.000
_cell.angle_alpha   90.00
_cell.angle_beta   90.00
_cell.angle_gamma   90.00
#
_symmetry.space_group_name_H-M   'P 1'
#
loop_
_entity.id
_entity.type
_entity.pdbx_description
1 polymer ?
#
loop_
_entity_poly.entity_id
_entity_poly.type
_entity_poly.pdbx_seq_one_letter_code
_entity_poly.pdbx_strand_id
1 'polypeptide(L)' 'EGMCLEAVRQIGWALRHMPWPLRTREMCLEAVKQDGRALKYVPKKLWTREVCREAVRQEGGVLHYVPEDLRTRE' A
#
# COMPACT_ATOMS: atom_id res chain seq x y z
N GLU A 1 5.77 19.73 2.86
CA GLU A 1 5.47 18.31 3.17
C GLU A 1 5.55 17.36 1.96
N GLY A 2 6.39 17.62 0.94
CA GLY A 2 6.43 16.80 -0.30
C GLY A 2 7.49 15.69 -0.36
N MET A 3 8.53 15.76 0.48
CA MET A 3 9.73 14.93 0.31
C MET A 3 9.45 13.43 0.47
N CYS A 4 8.57 13.06 1.40
CA CYS A 4 8.28 11.65 1.64
C CYS A 4 7.37 11.06 0.55
N LEU A 5 6.38 11.81 0.04
CA LEU A 5 5.52 11.34 -1.04
C LEU A 5 6.32 11.19 -2.35
N GLU A 6 7.18 12.15 -2.67
CA GLU A 6 8.07 12.04 -3.82
C GLU A 6 9.05 10.88 -3.68
N ALA A 7 9.61 10.66 -2.49
CA ALA A 7 10.48 9.50 -2.24
C ALA A 7 9.76 8.18 -2.49
N VAL A 8 8.49 8.05 -2.06
CA VAL A 8 7.68 6.86 -2.34
C VAL A 8 7.37 6.75 -3.82
N ARG A 9 7.08 7.86 -4.50
CA ARG A 9 6.77 7.88 -5.93
C ARG A 9 7.95 7.48 -6.81
N GLN A 10 9.17 7.83 -6.41
CA GLN A 10 10.40 7.38 -7.09
C GLN A 10 10.87 5.99 -6.63
N ILE A 11 10.61 5.64 -5.38
CA ILE A 11 11.04 4.40 -4.76
C ILE A 11 9.85 3.80 -4.00
N GLY A 12 9.07 2.93 -4.65
CA GLY A 12 7.92 2.26 -4.01
C GLY A 12 8.26 1.56 -2.69
N TRP A 13 9.53 1.18 -2.48
CA TRP A 13 10.05 0.55 -1.28
C TRP A 13 10.42 1.52 -0.15
N ALA A 14 10.40 2.84 -0.39
CA ALA A 14 10.64 3.86 0.63
C ALA A 14 9.64 3.76 1.79
N LEU A 15 8.43 3.24 1.52
CA LEU A 15 7.42 3.01 2.55
C LEU A 15 7.95 2.11 3.68
N ARG A 16 8.81 1.12 3.38
CA ARG A 16 9.44 0.22 4.36
C ARG A 16 10.28 0.97 5.39
N HIS A 17 10.95 2.04 4.97
CA HIS A 17 11.85 2.83 5.81
C HIS A 17 11.14 3.97 6.55
N MET A 18 9.90 4.30 6.15
CA MET A 18 9.11 5.31 6.86
C MET A 18 8.50 4.78 8.14
N PRO A 19 8.45 5.60 9.21
CA PRO A 19 7.73 5.25 10.41
C PRO A 19 6.21 5.26 10.16
N TRP A 20 5.51 4.32 10.82
CA TRP A 20 4.06 4.14 10.75
C TRP A 20 3.20 5.42 10.89
N PRO A 21 3.50 6.39 11.78
CA PRO A 21 2.72 7.62 11.89
C PRO A 21 2.84 8.57 10.70
N LEU A 22 3.93 8.49 9.91
CA LEU A 22 4.14 9.34 8.74
C LEU A 22 3.54 8.76 7.46
N ARG A 23 3.15 7.48 7.48
CA ARG A 23 2.52 6.82 6.32
C ARG A 23 1.12 7.37 6.16
N THR A 24 0.85 7.94 4.98
CA THR A 24 -0.50 8.38 4.59
C THR A 24 -1.08 7.41 3.58
N ARG A 25 -2.41 7.48 3.40
CA ARG A 25 -3.12 6.67 2.41
C ARG A 25 -2.54 6.86 1.00
N GLU A 26 -2.24 8.10 0.64
CA GLU A 26 -1.74 8.48 -0.69
C GLU A 26 -0.37 7.84 -0.98
N MET A 27 0.54 7.88 0.00
CA MET A 27 1.83 7.19 -0.09
C MET A 27 1.67 5.69 -0.20
N CYS A 28 0.77 5.10 0.58
CA CYS A 28 0.52 3.67 0.53
C CYS A 28 0.00 3.26 -0.85
N LEU A 29 -0.85 4.09 -1.46
CA LEU A 29 -1.42 3.87 -2.78
C LEU A 29 -0.35 3.97 -3.88
N GLU A 30 0.53 4.96 -3.82
CA GLU A 30 1.65 5.07 -4.77
C GLU A 30 2.70 3.96 -4.60
N ALA A 31 2.92 3.50 -3.36
CA ALA A 31 3.79 2.35 -3.11
C ALA A 31 3.22 1.06 -3.70
N VAL A 32 1.92 0.76 -3.48
CA VAL A 32 1.29 -0.44 -4.03
C VAL A 32 1.12 -0.39 -5.54
N LYS A 33 0.96 0.81 -6.13
CA LYS A 33 0.95 0.99 -7.58
C LYS A 33 2.26 0.59 -8.23
N GLN A 34 3.38 0.77 -7.54
CA GLN A 34 4.70 0.37 -8.03
C GLN A 34 5.01 -1.09 -7.74
N ASP A 35 4.63 -1.58 -6.55
CA ASP A 35 4.91 -2.94 -6.11
C ASP A 35 3.76 -3.44 -5.22
N GLY A 36 2.99 -4.42 -5.70
CA GLY A 36 1.86 -4.98 -4.95
C GLY A 36 2.25 -5.51 -3.57
N ARG A 37 3.48 -6.03 -3.39
CA ARG A 37 3.98 -6.49 -2.08
C ARG A 37 4.16 -5.34 -1.09
N ALA A 38 4.17 -4.08 -1.52
CA ALA A 38 4.25 -2.94 -0.61
C ALA A 38 3.10 -2.92 0.40
N LEU A 39 1.97 -3.58 0.10
CA LEU A 39 0.83 -3.74 1.00
C LEU A 39 1.24 -4.32 2.37
N LYS A 40 2.25 -5.21 2.43
CA LYS A 40 2.74 -5.78 3.70
C LYS A 40 3.36 -4.76 4.64
N TYR A 41 3.79 -3.61 4.10
CA TYR A 41 4.31 -2.48 4.86
C TYR A 41 3.24 -1.41 5.12
N VAL A 42 2.04 -1.52 4.56
CA VAL A 42 0.96 -0.59 4.85
C VAL A 42 0.35 -0.97 6.21
N PRO A 43 0.10 -0.03 7.13
CA PRO A 43 -0.59 -0.37 8.37
C PRO A 43 -2.04 -0.70 8.09
N LYS A 44 -2.59 -1.73 8.77
CA LYS A 44 -3.98 -2.18 8.60
C LYS A 44 -5.01 -1.04 8.68
N LYS A 45 -4.76 -0.02 9.51
CA LYS A 45 -5.62 1.19 9.61
C LYS A 45 -5.76 1.99 8.31
N LEU A 46 -4.79 1.86 7.39
CA LEU A 46 -4.78 2.51 6.07
C LEU A 46 -5.17 1.54 4.95
N TRP A 47 -5.53 0.29 5.28
CA TRP A 47 -5.99 -0.68 4.29
C TRP A 47 -7.40 -0.32 3.89
N THR A 48 -7.48 0.41 2.79
CA THR A 48 -8.73 0.76 2.15
C THR A 48 -8.98 -0.20 0.99
N ARG A 49 -10.24 -0.29 0.55
CA ARG A 49 -10.62 -1.09 -0.62
C ARG A 49 -9.77 -0.73 -1.84
N GLU A 50 -9.52 0.56 -2.05
CA GLU A 50 -8.69 1.04 -3.17
C GLU A 50 -7.24 0.56 -3.08
N VAL A 51 -6.60 0.67 -1.91
CA VAL A 51 -5.21 0.20 -1.72
C VAL A 51 -5.11 -1.32 -1.89
N CYS A 52 -6.06 -2.08 -1.35
CA CYS A 52 -6.08 -3.54 -1.49
C CYS A 52 -6.34 -3.95 -2.94
N ARG A 53 -7.28 -3.29 -3.62
CA ARG A 53 -7.61 -3.56 -5.02
C ARG A 53 -6.43 -3.28 -5.94
N GLU A 54 -5.74 -2.16 -5.74
CA GLU A 54 -4.55 -1.83 -6.54
C GLU A 54 -3.41 -2.81 -6.26
N ALA A 55 -3.20 -3.19 -4.99
CA ALA A 55 -2.18 -4.18 -4.65
C ALA A 55 -2.45 -5.55 -5.29
N VAL A 56 -3.70 -6.01 -5.29
CA VAL A 56 -4.12 -7.25 -5.96
C VAL A 56 -4.04 -7.12 -7.49
N ARG A 57 -4.37 -5.95 -8.03
CA ARG A 57 -4.24 -5.67 -9.46
C ARG A 57 -2.79 -5.73 -9.93
N GLN A 58 -1.87 -5.20 -9.14
CA GLN A 58 -0.44 -5.26 -9.45
C GLN A 58 0.15 -6.65 -9.22
N GLU A 59 -0.24 -7.30 -8.13
CA GLU A 59 0.20 -8.64 -7.83
C GLU A 59 -0.93 -9.45 -7.20
N GLY A 60 -1.56 -10.30 -8.00
CA GLY A 60 -2.71 -11.11 -7.56
C GLY A 60 -2.42 -12.00 -6.35
N GLY A 61 -1.15 -12.40 -6.16
CA GLY A 61 -0.70 -13.15 -4.98
C GLY A 61 -0.81 -12.36 -3.67
N VAL A 62 -0.95 -11.04 -3.73
CA VAL A 62 -1.10 -10.18 -2.56
C VAL A 62 -2.46 -10.35 -1.89
N LEU A 63 -3.44 -10.90 -2.61
CA LEU A 63 -4.76 -11.22 -2.08
C LEU A 63 -4.67 -12.09 -0.81
N HIS A 64 -3.66 -12.97 -0.73
CA HIS A 64 -3.40 -13.79 0.46
C HIS A 64 -3.11 -12.93 1.71
N TYR A 65 -2.50 -11.76 1.57
CA TYR A 65 -2.23 -10.85 2.69
C TYR A 65 -3.47 -10.03 3.09
N VAL A 66 -4.40 -9.78 2.17
CA VAL A 66 -5.64 -9.03 2.44
C VAL A 66 -6.55 -9.87 3.36
N PRO A 67 -6.92 -9.39 4.58
CA PRO A 67 -7.85 -10.09 5.44
C PRO A 67 -9.22 -10.17 4.78
N GLU A 68 -9.97 -11.22 5.11
CA GLU A 68 -11.27 -11.48 4.49
C GLU A 68 -12.26 -10.33 4.71
N ASP A 69 -12.20 -9.63 5.85
CA ASP A 69 -12.98 -8.41 6.11
C ASP A 69 -12.82 -7.30 5.05
N LEU A 70 -11.66 -7.24 4.40
CA LEU A 70 -11.35 -6.25 3.35
C LEU A 70 -11.43 -6.84 1.94
N ARG A 71 -11.56 -8.16 1.81
CA ARG A 71 -11.86 -8.82 0.53
C ARG A 71 -13.34 -8.59 0.24
N THR A 72 -13.62 -7.56 -0.54
CA THR A 72 -14.98 -7.38 -1.04
C THR A 72 -15.31 -8.55 -1.97
N ARG A 73 -16.27 -9.40 -1.60
CA ARG A 73 -17.00 -10.23 -2.57
C ARG A 73 -17.83 -9.25 -3.40
N GLU A 74 -17.34 -8.89 -4.58
CA GLU A 74 -18.23 -8.43 -5.65
C GLU A 74 -19.12 -9.60 -6.08
#